data_AF-A0A382GPR8-F1
#
_entry.id   AF-A0A382GPR8-F1
#
_cell.length_a   1.000
_cell.length_b   1.000
_cell.length_c   1.000
_cell.angle_alpha   90.00
_cell.angle_beta   90.00
_cell.angle_gamma   90.00
#
_symmetry.space_group_name_H-M   'P 1'
#
loop_
_entity.id
_entity.type
_entity.pdbx_description
1 polymer ?
#
loop_
_entity_poly.entity_id
_entity_poly.type
_entity_poly.pdbx_seq_one_letter_code
_entity_poly.pdbx_strand_id
1 'polypeptide(L)'
;MALSETIKAGPKTGRLDHIPGHMGMPIFGSTFEFLRDPFAFHQSRREKHGLVYKFSAFGGETVVLHGADALEYVLMDRERIFSSKNGWDILEKLFPKGLMLRDFEDHRAHRRIMQVAFKPRPMQDYMQHLNQGIAATLQIWTPSERFEFYPAIKDLTLELGASVFLGLEMGADASRINQAFVDEVAASLAILRRPWPGSQMRRGVRARAFLLDYFRELIPARRAGDGNDMFSQFCKAKSEDGAFFTDNEIVDHLNF
;
A
#
# COMPACT_ATOMS: atom_id res chain seq x y z
N MET A 1 -31.47 -4.97 -8.53
CA MET A 1 -31.84 -4.72 -7.13
C MET A 1 -31.04 -3.50 -6.70
N ALA A 2 -31.71 -2.41 -6.34
CA ALA A 2 -31.04 -1.16 -6.01
C ALA A 2 -30.34 -1.27 -4.65
N LEU A 3 -29.19 -0.61 -4.48
CA LEU A 3 -28.42 -0.67 -3.22
C LEU A 3 -29.24 -0.23 -2.00
N SER A 4 -30.17 0.70 -2.22
CA SER A 4 -31.11 1.25 -1.23
C SER A 4 -32.09 0.22 -0.67
N GLU A 5 -32.30 -0.90 -1.36
CA GLU A 5 -33.14 -2.00 -0.86
C GLU A 5 -32.35 -2.96 0.04
N THR A 6 -31.03 -3.05 -0.16
CA THR A 6 -30.15 -4.01 0.52
C THR A 6 -29.48 -3.43 1.76
N ILE A 7 -29.20 -2.12 1.80
CA ILE A 7 -28.62 -1.42 2.95
C ILE A 7 -29.74 -0.67 3.71
N LYS A 8 -30.79 -1.38 4.14
CA LYS A 8 -31.69 -0.84 5.16
C LYS A 8 -31.03 -1.04 6.53
N ALA A 9 -31.13 -0.03 7.41
CA ALA A 9 -30.58 -0.09 8.77
C ALA A 9 -31.00 -1.39 9.48
N GLY A 10 -30.05 -2.32 9.64
CA GLY A 10 -30.29 -3.60 10.30
C GLY A 10 -30.55 -3.44 11.80
N PRO A 11 -31.20 -4.43 12.46
CA PRO A 11 -31.54 -4.36 13.87
C PRO A 11 -30.31 -4.20 14.78
N LYS A 12 -30.50 -3.53 15.92
CA LYS A 12 -29.44 -3.10 16.87
C LYS A 12 -28.76 -4.24 17.66
N THR A 13 -28.95 -5.50 17.29
CA THR A 13 -28.33 -6.66 17.94
C THR A 13 -27.91 -7.69 16.87
N GLY A 14 -26.64 -8.08 16.86
CA GLY A 14 -26.04 -8.90 15.78
C GLY A 14 -25.76 -8.06 14.53
N ARG A 15 -24.79 -7.12 14.63
CA ARG A 15 -24.66 -5.93 13.74
C ARG A 15 -24.73 -6.20 12.23
N LEU A 16 -24.40 -7.41 11.75
CA LEU A 16 -24.32 -7.73 10.32
C LEU A 16 -24.98 -9.08 9.97
N ASP A 17 -25.80 -9.67 10.85
CA ASP A 17 -26.38 -11.01 10.63
C ASP A 17 -27.37 -11.10 9.47
N HIS A 18 -27.98 -9.96 9.12
CA HIS A 18 -28.88 -9.82 7.98
C HIS A 18 -28.15 -9.82 6.62
N ILE A 19 -26.82 -9.60 6.59
CA ILE A 19 -26.04 -9.61 5.36
C ILE A 19 -25.69 -11.06 4.99
N PRO A 20 -26.02 -11.51 3.77
CA PRO A 20 -25.76 -12.88 3.35
C PRO A 20 -24.26 -13.18 3.25
N GLY A 21 -23.89 -14.43 3.47
CA GLY A 21 -22.49 -14.88 3.49
C GLY A 21 -22.15 -15.67 4.75
N HIS A 22 -20.92 -16.16 4.84
CA HIS A 22 -20.47 -16.99 5.96
C HIS A 22 -19.06 -16.59 6.38
N MET A 23 -18.78 -16.73 7.68
CA MET A 23 -17.49 -16.33 8.25
C MET A 23 -16.36 -17.34 7.97
N GLY A 24 -16.65 -18.48 7.35
CA GLY A 24 -15.64 -19.50 7.05
C GLY A 24 -15.18 -20.28 8.29
N MET A 25 -13.94 -20.78 8.27
CA MET A 25 -13.37 -21.59 9.35
C MET A 25 -13.14 -20.77 10.63
N PRO A 26 -13.16 -21.39 11.83
CA PRO A 26 -12.72 -20.71 13.04
C PRO A 26 -11.32 -20.13 12.88
N ILE A 27 -11.09 -18.91 13.38
CA ILE A 27 -9.82 -18.17 13.38
C ILE A 27 -9.37 -17.68 11.98
N PHE A 28 -9.36 -18.53 10.96
CA PHE A 28 -8.86 -18.18 9.62
C PHE A 28 -9.93 -17.71 8.65
N GLY A 29 -11.20 -17.90 8.99
CA GLY A 29 -12.32 -17.59 8.13
C GLY A 29 -12.18 -18.21 6.74
N SER A 30 -12.26 -17.37 5.72
CA SER A 30 -12.08 -17.69 4.31
C SER A 30 -10.69 -17.32 3.76
N THR A 31 -9.71 -17.01 4.63
CA THR A 31 -8.39 -16.50 4.23
C THR A 31 -7.68 -17.36 3.18
N PHE A 32 -7.66 -18.69 3.36
CA PHE A 32 -6.99 -19.60 2.43
C PHE A 32 -7.67 -19.67 1.07
N GLU A 33 -9.00 -19.67 1.06
CA GLU A 33 -9.80 -19.68 -0.17
C GLU A 33 -9.60 -18.36 -0.93
N PHE A 34 -9.62 -17.23 -0.21
CA PHE A 34 -9.36 -15.90 -0.75
C PHE A 34 -7.94 -15.79 -1.35
N LEU A 35 -6.90 -16.22 -0.63
CA LEU A 35 -5.52 -16.15 -1.10
C LEU A 35 -5.23 -17.06 -2.30
N ARG A 36 -5.95 -18.18 -2.42
CA ARG A 36 -5.75 -19.15 -3.51
C ARG A 36 -6.18 -18.59 -4.86
N ASP A 37 -7.35 -17.95 -4.91
CA ASP A 37 -7.88 -17.33 -6.11
C ASP A 37 -8.88 -16.21 -5.73
N PRO A 38 -8.40 -14.97 -5.52
CA PRO A 38 -9.24 -13.85 -5.10
C PRO A 38 -10.39 -13.56 -6.08
N PHE A 39 -10.17 -13.80 -7.39
CA PHE A 39 -11.17 -13.52 -8.41
C PHE A 39 -12.30 -14.54 -8.37
N ALA A 40 -11.99 -15.84 -8.43
CA ALA A 40 -12.99 -16.90 -8.33
C ALA A 40 -13.71 -16.86 -6.97
N PHE A 41 -12.98 -16.49 -5.91
CA PHE A 41 -13.52 -16.30 -4.57
C PHE A 41 -14.66 -15.28 -4.52
N HIS A 42 -14.44 -14.10 -5.10
CA HIS A 42 -15.44 -13.03 -5.14
C HIS A 42 -16.53 -13.29 -6.18
N GLN A 43 -16.20 -13.91 -7.32
CA GLN A 43 -17.17 -14.27 -8.35
C GLN A 43 -18.22 -15.25 -7.83
N SER A 44 -17.79 -16.38 -7.26
CA SER A 44 -18.70 -17.41 -6.73
C SER A 44 -19.61 -16.90 -5.61
N ARG A 45 -19.09 -16.01 -4.76
CA ARG A 45 -19.88 -15.37 -3.68
C ARG A 45 -20.87 -14.38 -4.23
N ARG A 46 -20.50 -13.60 -5.25
CA ARG A 46 -21.44 -12.70 -5.92
C ARG A 46 -22.59 -13.48 -6.56
N GLU A 47 -22.28 -14.59 -7.23
CA GLU A 47 -23.30 -15.46 -7.85
C GLU A 47 -24.24 -16.07 -6.80
N LYS A 48 -23.71 -16.46 -5.64
CA LYS A 48 -24.49 -17.10 -4.57
C LYS A 48 -25.25 -16.14 -3.65
N HIS A 49 -24.67 -14.99 -3.35
CA HIS A 49 -25.14 -14.08 -2.29
C HIS A 49 -25.58 -12.71 -2.83
N GLY A 50 -25.38 -12.44 -4.12
CA GLY A 50 -25.74 -11.18 -4.75
C GLY A 50 -24.67 -10.10 -4.63
N LEU A 51 -25.09 -8.85 -4.76
CA LEU A 51 -24.19 -7.69 -4.85
C LEU A 51 -23.62 -7.24 -3.50
N VAL A 52 -24.21 -7.68 -2.38
CA VAL A 52 -23.76 -7.36 -1.03
C VAL A 52 -23.65 -8.65 -0.26
N TYR A 53 -22.46 -8.95 0.26
CA TYR A 53 -22.24 -10.14 1.07
C TYR A 53 -21.11 -9.93 2.06
N LYS A 54 -21.07 -10.78 3.09
CA LYS A 54 -20.01 -10.79 4.10
C LYS A 54 -19.16 -12.04 4.06
N PHE A 55 -17.90 -11.90 4.47
CA PHE A 55 -16.99 -13.01 4.75
C PHE A 55 -16.01 -12.57 5.83
N SER A 56 -15.19 -13.50 6.33
CA SER A 56 -14.06 -13.16 7.20
C SER A 56 -12.76 -13.58 6.54
N ALA A 57 -11.74 -12.73 6.64
CA ALA A 57 -10.39 -13.04 6.20
C ALA A 57 -9.38 -12.28 7.07
N PHE A 58 -8.21 -12.87 7.25
CA PHE A 58 -7.12 -12.32 8.06
C PHE A 58 -7.52 -11.96 9.50
N GLY A 59 -8.55 -12.62 10.03
CA GLY A 59 -9.10 -12.39 11.37
C GLY A 59 -10.10 -11.23 11.48
N GLY A 60 -10.41 -10.55 10.36
CA GLY A 60 -11.41 -9.48 10.30
C GLY A 60 -12.68 -9.90 9.56
N GLU A 61 -13.79 -9.24 9.86
CA GLU A 61 -15.05 -9.35 9.13
C GLU A 61 -15.11 -8.29 8.03
N THR A 62 -15.45 -8.70 6.81
CA THR A 62 -15.50 -7.85 5.62
C THR A 62 -16.86 -7.93 4.97
N VAL A 63 -17.45 -6.78 4.67
CA VAL A 63 -18.64 -6.66 3.81
C VAL A 63 -18.20 -6.17 2.43
N VAL A 64 -18.54 -6.91 1.39
CA VAL A 64 -18.29 -6.55 0.00
C VAL A 64 -19.54 -5.87 -0.55
N LEU A 65 -19.33 -4.73 -1.21
CA LEU A 65 -20.36 -3.99 -1.92
C LEU A 65 -19.99 -3.93 -3.41
N HIS A 66 -20.88 -4.37 -4.28
CA HIS A 66 -20.68 -4.36 -5.72
C HIS A 66 -21.68 -3.43 -6.44
N GLY A 67 -21.23 -2.83 -7.53
CA GLY A 67 -22.05 -1.96 -8.40
C GLY A 67 -21.69 -0.48 -8.26
N ALA A 68 -22.16 0.33 -9.22
CA ALA A 68 -21.86 1.76 -9.26
C ALA A 68 -22.41 2.50 -8.03
N ASP A 69 -23.65 2.22 -7.64
CA ASP A 69 -24.29 2.83 -6.46
C ASP A 69 -23.50 2.57 -5.16
N ALA A 70 -22.97 1.34 -5.00
CA ALA A 70 -22.11 0.98 -3.87
C ALA A 70 -20.82 1.79 -3.86
N LEU A 71 -20.17 1.87 -5.02
CA LEU A 71 -18.92 2.61 -5.17
C LEU A 71 -19.15 4.11 -4.94
N GLU A 72 -20.25 4.70 -5.45
CA GLU A 72 -20.60 6.09 -5.15
C GLU A 72 -20.80 6.28 -3.64
N TYR A 73 -21.58 5.41 -2.99
CA TYR A 73 -21.85 5.51 -1.56
C TYR A 73 -20.56 5.47 -0.71
N VAL A 74 -19.66 4.52 -0.97
CA VAL A 74 -18.41 4.37 -0.21
C VAL A 74 -17.36 5.40 -0.59
N LEU A 75 -17.16 5.68 -1.88
CA LEU A 75 -16.07 6.56 -2.33
C LEU A 75 -16.40 8.04 -2.19
N MET A 76 -17.68 8.42 -2.28
CA MET A 76 -18.07 9.82 -2.00
C MET A 76 -18.14 10.10 -0.50
N ASP A 77 -18.45 9.09 0.32
CA ASP A 77 -18.52 9.14 1.79
C ASP A 77 -19.06 10.48 2.32
N ARG A 78 -20.22 10.91 1.81
CA ARG A 78 -20.79 12.24 2.10
C ARG A 78 -21.05 12.45 3.58
N GLU A 79 -21.29 11.37 4.31
CA GLU A 79 -21.57 11.34 5.74
C GLU A 79 -20.32 11.14 6.61
N ARG A 80 -19.16 10.88 6.01
CA ARG A 80 -17.87 10.67 6.70
C ARG A 80 -17.91 9.50 7.68
N ILE A 81 -18.50 8.38 7.25
CA ILE A 81 -18.71 7.17 8.06
C ILE A 81 -17.75 6.04 7.71
N PHE A 82 -17.00 6.16 6.60
CA PHE A 82 -16.02 5.17 6.17
C PHE A 82 -14.59 5.57 6.57
N SER A 83 -14.08 4.92 7.63
CA SER A 83 -12.68 5.08 8.04
C SER A 83 -11.77 4.21 7.17
N SER A 84 -10.87 4.85 6.42
CA SER A 84 -9.79 4.19 5.69
C SER A 84 -8.80 3.57 6.67
N LYS A 85 -8.49 4.26 7.77
CA LYS A 85 -7.60 3.73 8.82
C LYS A 85 -8.08 2.38 9.35
N ASN A 86 -9.36 2.28 9.71
CA ASN A 86 -9.92 1.04 10.24
C ASN A 86 -10.10 -0.02 9.13
N GLY A 87 -10.35 0.39 7.88
CA GLY A 87 -10.46 -0.53 6.75
C GLY A 87 -9.12 -1.20 6.35
N TRP A 88 -8.00 -0.57 6.70
CA TRP A 88 -6.64 -1.04 6.40
C TRP A 88 -5.84 -1.39 7.66
N ASP A 89 -6.50 -1.61 8.79
CA ASP A 89 -5.86 -1.94 10.09
C ASP A 89 -4.97 -3.19 10.02
N ILE A 90 -5.29 -4.13 9.11
CA ILE A 90 -4.48 -5.31 8.81
C ILE A 90 -3.05 -4.98 8.38
N LEU A 91 -2.81 -3.75 7.91
CA LEU A 91 -1.51 -3.24 7.49
C LEU A 91 -0.83 -2.39 8.57
N GLU A 92 -1.47 -2.09 9.70
CA GLU A 92 -0.98 -1.13 10.71
C GLU A 92 0.40 -1.52 11.28
N LYS A 93 0.75 -2.80 11.30
CA LYS A 93 2.07 -3.26 11.76
C LYS A 93 3.20 -2.97 10.77
N LEU A 94 2.86 -2.84 9.48
CA LEU A 94 3.78 -2.69 8.37
C LEU A 94 3.82 -1.24 7.90
N PHE A 95 2.69 -0.55 7.87
CA PHE A 95 2.61 0.83 7.38
C PHE A 95 1.82 1.75 8.33
N PRO A 96 2.12 1.76 9.65
CA PRO A 96 1.46 2.68 10.57
C PRO A 96 1.65 4.11 10.07
N LYS A 97 0.59 4.92 10.14
CA LYS A 97 0.59 6.32 9.70
C LYS A 97 0.92 6.54 8.21
N GLY A 98 1.01 5.47 7.42
CA GLY A 98 1.01 5.56 5.96
C GLY A 98 -0.26 6.26 5.48
N LEU A 99 -0.22 6.88 4.30
CA LEU A 99 -1.30 7.75 3.84
C LEU A 99 -2.67 7.04 3.82
N MET A 100 -2.71 5.77 3.44
CA MET A 100 -3.94 4.97 3.39
C MET A 100 -4.51 4.59 4.78
N LEU A 101 -3.69 4.67 5.84
CA LEU A 101 -4.11 4.42 7.22
C LEU A 101 -4.43 5.72 8.00
N ARG A 102 -4.82 6.76 7.27
CA ARG A 102 -5.25 8.05 7.84
C ARG A 102 -6.66 8.36 7.38
N ASP A 103 -7.38 9.10 8.21
CA ASP A 103 -8.76 9.49 7.92
C ASP A 103 -8.86 11.00 7.72
N PHE A 104 -9.84 11.40 6.91
CA PHE A 104 -10.40 12.75 6.96
C PHE A 104 -9.37 13.88 6.82
N GLU A 105 -9.32 14.81 7.77
CA GLU A 105 -8.45 15.99 7.73
C GLU A 105 -6.97 15.64 7.89
N ASP A 106 -6.66 14.61 8.68
CA ASP A 106 -5.30 14.12 8.83
C ASP A 106 -4.79 13.54 7.49
N HIS A 107 -5.59 12.70 6.83
CA HIS A 107 -5.30 12.25 5.47
C HIS A 107 -5.16 13.42 4.48
N ARG A 108 -6.07 14.41 4.54
CA ARG A 108 -6.06 15.58 3.64
C ARG A 108 -4.77 16.40 3.80
N ALA A 109 -4.36 16.68 5.02
CA ALA A 109 -3.16 17.45 5.31
C ALA A 109 -1.90 16.74 4.77
N HIS A 110 -1.74 15.45 5.09
CA HIS A 110 -0.60 14.67 4.62
C HIS A 110 -0.59 14.52 3.10
N ARG A 111 -1.74 14.19 2.48
CA ARG A 111 -1.88 14.08 1.02
C ARG A 111 -1.47 15.37 0.31
N ARG A 112 -1.92 16.52 0.82
CA ARG A 112 -1.65 17.83 0.20
C ARG A 112 -0.17 18.16 0.18
N ILE A 113 0.55 17.85 1.25
CA ILE A 113 2.01 18.07 1.31
C ILE A 113 2.72 17.09 0.38
N MET A 114 2.35 15.80 0.40
CA MET A 114 2.95 14.78 -0.48
C MET A 114 2.78 15.10 -1.97
N GLN A 115 1.67 15.74 -2.37
CA GLN A 115 1.44 16.16 -3.76
C GLN A 115 2.54 17.05 -4.34
N VAL A 116 3.36 17.70 -3.51
CA VAL A 116 4.51 18.49 -3.98
C VAL A 116 5.48 17.65 -4.80
N ALA A 117 5.74 16.40 -4.40
CA ALA A 117 6.61 15.49 -5.15
C ALA A 117 5.98 15.00 -6.47
N PHE A 118 4.68 15.16 -6.65
CA PHE A 118 3.95 14.74 -7.86
C PHE A 118 3.57 15.93 -8.76
N LYS A 119 4.14 17.12 -8.52
CA LYS A 119 3.93 18.28 -9.40
C LYS A 119 4.64 18.09 -10.75
N PRO A 120 4.23 18.81 -11.81
CA PRO A 120 4.79 18.65 -13.15
C PRO A 120 6.32 18.73 -13.23
N ARG A 121 6.95 19.61 -12.44
CA ARG A 121 8.41 19.80 -12.45
C ARG A 121 9.15 18.56 -11.88
N PRO A 122 8.94 18.11 -10.64
CA PRO A 122 9.52 16.84 -10.16
C PRO A 122 9.24 15.65 -11.08
N MET A 123 8.04 15.56 -11.64
CA MET A 123 7.68 14.48 -12.58
C MET A 123 8.53 14.48 -13.86
N GLN A 124 8.94 15.65 -14.36
CA GLN A 124 9.87 15.75 -15.51
C GLN A 124 11.26 15.23 -15.14
N ASP A 125 11.74 15.54 -13.94
CA ASP A 125 13.04 15.05 -13.46
C ASP A 125 13.00 13.52 -13.28
N TYR A 126 11.91 12.98 -12.70
CA TYR A 126 11.71 11.54 -12.58
C TYR A 126 11.69 10.85 -13.94
N MET A 127 11.01 11.42 -14.92
CA MET A 127 10.97 10.88 -16.28
C MET A 127 12.37 10.79 -16.91
N GLN A 128 13.25 11.78 -16.66
CA GLN A 128 14.62 11.74 -17.16
C GLN A 128 15.41 10.59 -16.54
N HIS A 129 15.32 10.42 -15.21
CA HIS A 129 15.97 9.28 -14.52
C HIS A 129 15.42 7.93 -14.99
N LEU A 130 14.10 7.82 -15.15
CA LEU A 130 13.46 6.60 -15.66
C LEU A 130 13.97 6.25 -17.07
N ASN A 131 14.03 7.23 -17.98
CA ASN A 131 14.50 7.00 -19.34
C ASN A 131 15.96 6.56 -19.38
N GLN A 132 16.82 7.15 -18.53
CA GLN A 132 18.23 6.77 -18.43
C GLN A 132 18.38 5.34 -17.92
N GLY A 133 17.69 4.97 -16.84
CA GLY A 133 17.72 3.62 -16.28
C GLY A 133 17.20 2.58 -17.26
N ILE A 134 16.05 2.84 -17.89
CA ILE A 134 15.48 1.95 -18.91
C ILE A 134 16.45 1.76 -20.08
N ALA A 135 17.04 2.84 -20.61
CA ALA A 135 17.99 2.77 -21.71
C ALA A 135 19.25 1.95 -21.34
N ALA A 136 19.79 2.15 -20.13
CA ALA A 136 20.94 1.39 -19.62
C ALA A 136 20.61 -0.10 -19.50
N THR A 137 19.47 -0.45 -18.92
CA THR A 137 19.05 -1.86 -18.77
C THR A 137 18.82 -2.53 -20.12
N LEU A 138 18.21 -1.83 -21.09
CA LEU A 138 17.99 -2.35 -22.44
C LEU A 138 19.30 -2.66 -23.19
N GLN A 139 20.42 -1.99 -22.86
CA GLN A 139 21.73 -2.32 -23.42
C GLN A 139 22.32 -3.61 -22.86
N ILE A 140 21.91 -4.01 -21.65
CA ILE A 140 22.40 -5.21 -20.95
C ILE A 140 21.57 -6.43 -21.35
N TRP A 141 20.27 -6.24 -21.60
CA TRP A 141 19.39 -7.32 -22.04
C TRP A 141 19.82 -7.87 -23.39
N THR A 142 20.15 -9.16 -23.42
CA THR A 142 20.55 -9.85 -24.64
C THR A 142 19.35 -10.56 -25.26
N PRO A 143 19.19 -10.51 -26.60
CA PRO A 143 18.21 -11.33 -27.30
C PRO A 143 18.44 -12.81 -26.99
N SER A 144 17.40 -13.50 -26.55
CA SER A 144 17.41 -14.93 -26.19
C SER A 144 16.11 -15.57 -26.68
N GLU A 145 16.19 -16.82 -27.13
CA GLU A 145 14.99 -17.63 -27.44
C GLU A 145 14.10 -17.85 -26.21
N ARG A 146 14.67 -17.75 -25.00
CA ARG A 146 13.95 -17.84 -23.73
C ARG A 146 14.31 -16.64 -22.86
N PHE A 147 13.49 -15.60 -22.96
CA PHE A 147 13.55 -14.41 -22.11
C PHE A 147 12.44 -14.45 -21.07
N GLU A 148 12.80 -14.50 -19.78
CA GLU A 148 11.83 -14.47 -18.69
C GLU A 148 11.38 -13.02 -18.42
N PHE A 149 10.29 -12.61 -19.07
CA PHE A 149 9.81 -11.22 -19.03
C PHE A 149 9.48 -10.72 -17.62
N TYR A 150 8.78 -11.54 -16.82
CA TYR A 150 8.32 -11.10 -15.50
C TYR A 150 9.48 -10.83 -14.52
N PRO A 151 10.45 -11.75 -14.32
CA PRO A 151 11.65 -11.45 -13.53
C PRO A 151 12.40 -10.21 -14.05
N ALA A 152 12.62 -10.11 -15.36
CA ALA A 152 13.38 -9.01 -15.94
C ALA A 152 12.72 -7.64 -15.71
N ILE A 153 11.41 -7.54 -15.92
CA ILE A 153 10.66 -6.29 -15.68
C ILE A 153 10.53 -5.99 -14.19
N LYS A 154 10.40 -7.02 -13.35
CA LYS A 154 10.39 -6.84 -11.89
C LYS A 154 11.71 -6.25 -11.40
N ASP A 155 12.84 -6.77 -11.86
CA ASP A 155 14.16 -6.27 -11.49
C ASP A 155 14.36 -4.82 -11.97
N LEU A 156 14.03 -4.54 -13.24
CA LEU A 156 14.06 -3.19 -13.80
C LEU A 156 13.20 -2.21 -12.98
N THR A 157 11.95 -2.57 -12.67
CA THR A 157 11.04 -1.65 -11.96
C THR A 157 11.45 -1.41 -10.51
N LEU A 158 12.02 -2.41 -9.82
CA LEU A 158 12.58 -2.24 -8.48
C LEU A 158 13.81 -1.31 -8.49
N GLU A 159 14.69 -1.47 -9.47
CA GLU A 159 15.88 -0.62 -9.64
C GLU A 159 15.51 0.83 -9.96
N LEU A 160 14.60 1.04 -10.92
CA LEU A 160 14.05 2.35 -11.25
C LEU A 160 13.37 3.00 -10.03
N GLY A 161 12.64 2.19 -9.25
CA GLY A 161 12.02 2.61 -8.00
C GLY A 161 13.08 3.13 -7.01
N ALA A 162 14.11 2.34 -6.72
CA ALA A 162 15.17 2.75 -5.80
C ALA A 162 15.85 4.07 -6.23
N SER A 163 16.13 4.23 -7.53
CA SER A 163 16.73 5.44 -8.07
C SER A 163 15.80 6.67 -7.95
N VAL A 164 14.56 6.58 -8.44
CA VAL A 164 13.62 7.72 -8.46
C VAL A 164 13.13 8.10 -7.06
N PHE A 165 12.86 7.10 -6.21
CA PHE A 165 12.33 7.35 -4.87
C PHE A 165 13.42 7.76 -3.88
N LEU A 166 14.58 7.10 -3.90
CA LEU A 166 15.60 7.26 -2.86
C LEU A 166 16.87 7.99 -3.33
N GLY A 167 17.02 8.22 -4.65
CA GLY A 167 18.23 8.81 -5.22
C GLY A 167 19.47 7.94 -4.98
N LEU A 168 19.31 6.61 -5.02
CA LEU A 168 20.39 5.66 -4.77
C LEU A 168 20.96 5.13 -6.09
N GLU A 169 22.30 5.03 -6.13
CA GLU A 169 23.02 4.27 -7.15
C GLU A 169 23.12 2.79 -6.76
N MET A 170 23.35 1.93 -7.76
CA MET A 170 23.38 0.49 -7.58
C MET A 170 24.58 0.03 -6.73
N GLY A 171 24.30 -0.87 -5.78
CA GLY A 171 25.30 -1.42 -4.87
C GLY A 171 24.68 -2.35 -3.82
N ALA A 172 25.51 -2.83 -2.87
CA ALA A 172 25.08 -3.76 -1.83
C ALA A 172 23.94 -3.21 -0.95
N ASP A 173 23.88 -1.89 -0.77
CA ASP A 173 22.80 -1.24 -0.01
C ASP A 173 21.47 -1.28 -0.75
N ALA A 174 21.46 -1.06 -2.07
CA ALA A 174 20.27 -1.14 -2.90
C ALA A 174 19.64 -2.55 -2.86
N SER A 175 20.45 -3.61 -2.93
CA SER A 175 19.94 -4.99 -2.84
C SER A 175 19.30 -5.30 -1.47
N ARG A 176 19.89 -4.81 -0.38
CA ARG A 176 19.35 -4.99 0.98
C ARG A 176 18.03 -4.24 1.17
N ILE A 177 17.96 -3.02 0.65
CA ILE A 177 16.74 -2.19 0.67
C ILE A 177 15.64 -2.85 -0.15
N ASN A 178 15.94 -3.32 -1.36
CA ASN A 178 14.98 -4.04 -2.20
C ASN A 178 14.44 -5.30 -1.51
N GLN A 179 15.32 -6.09 -0.87
CA GLN A 179 14.88 -7.27 -0.13
C GLN A 179 14.00 -6.90 1.06
N ALA A 180 14.30 -5.80 1.77
CA ALA A 180 13.47 -5.32 2.86
C ALA A 180 12.08 -4.90 2.36
N PHE A 181 11.98 -4.14 1.26
CA PHE A 181 10.69 -3.81 0.64
C PHE A 181 9.90 -5.07 0.26
N VAL A 182 10.54 -6.05 -0.36
CA VAL A 182 9.89 -7.32 -0.71
C VAL A 182 9.36 -8.05 0.54
N ASP A 183 10.15 -8.13 1.61
CA ASP A 183 9.76 -8.79 2.85
C ASP A 183 8.60 -8.07 3.56
N GLU A 184 8.61 -6.74 3.55
CA GLU A 184 7.55 -5.91 4.13
C GLU A 184 6.23 -6.02 3.34
N VAL A 185 6.28 -5.88 2.01
CA VAL A 185 5.10 -6.02 1.15
C VAL A 185 4.54 -7.44 1.24
N ALA A 186 5.40 -8.48 1.22
CA ALA A 186 4.95 -9.86 1.33
C ALA A 186 4.25 -10.13 2.67
N ALA A 187 4.62 -9.43 3.74
CA ALA A 187 3.98 -9.55 5.04
C ALA A 187 2.53 -9.04 5.07
N SER A 188 2.09 -8.20 4.13
CA SER A 188 0.68 -7.78 4.01
C SER A 188 -0.27 -8.98 3.80
N LEU A 189 0.23 -10.03 3.14
CA LEU A 189 -0.49 -11.28 2.86
C LEU A 189 -0.26 -12.36 3.93
N ALA A 190 0.54 -12.11 4.98
CA ALA A 190 0.92 -13.12 5.97
C ALA A 190 -0.25 -13.62 6.82
N ILE A 191 -0.68 -14.86 6.66
CA ILE A 191 -1.85 -15.43 7.38
C ILE A 191 -1.74 -15.22 8.90
N LEU A 192 -0.56 -15.44 9.48
CA LEU A 192 -0.27 -15.13 10.88
C LEU A 192 -0.05 -13.62 11.06
N ARG A 193 -1.06 -12.94 11.59
CA ARG A 193 -1.05 -11.48 11.80
C ARG A 193 -0.16 -11.01 12.96
N ARG A 194 0.29 -11.93 13.82
CA ARG A 194 1.22 -11.62 14.93
C ARG A 194 2.67 -11.90 14.50
N PRO A 195 3.64 -11.00 14.76
CA PRO A 195 5.03 -11.16 14.34
C PRO A 195 5.78 -12.18 15.21
N TRP A 196 5.40 -13.45 15.13
CA TRP A 196 6.09 -14.53 15.83
C TRP A 196 7.44 -14.86 15.17
N PRO A 197 8.44 -15.33 15.94
CA PRO A 197 9.71 -15.80 15.38
C PRO A 197 9.50 -16.76 14.20
N GLY A 198 10.22 -16.54 13.09
CA GLY A 198 10.10 -17.33 11.86
C GLY A 198 8.92 -16.99 10.95
N SER A 199 7.92 -16.23 11.42
CA SER A 199 6.76 -15.84 10.59
C SER A 199 7.12 -14.81 9.52
N GLN A 200 6.35 -14.79 8.43
CA GLN A 200 6.43 -13.76 7.39
C GLN A 200 6.13 -12.36 7.95
N MET A 201 5.16 -12.23 8.84
CA MET A 201 4.85 -10.98 9.52
C MET A 201 6.04 -10.45 10.34
N ARG A 202 6.81 -11.32 11.00
CA ARG A 202 8.03 -10.92 11.72
C ARG A 202 9.13 -10.44 10.77
N ARG A 203 9.26 -11.04 9.59
CA ARG A 203 10.20 -10.57 8.56
C ARG A 203 9.82 -9.17 8.08
N GLY A 204 8.55 -8.96 7.72
CA GLY A 204 8.08 -7.64 7.28
C GLY A 204 8.24 -6.55 8.33
N VAL A 205 7.89 -6.81 9.59
CA VAL A 205 8.10 -5.83 10.68
C VAL A 205 9.58 -5.51 10.91
N ARG A 206 10.49 -6.47 10.71
CA ARG A 206 11.94 -6.23 10.79
C ARG A 206 12.45 -5.44 9.58
N ALA A 207 11.94 -5.76 8.40
CA ALA A 207 12.25 -5.05 7.18
C ALA A 207 11.83 -3.59 7.26
N ARG A 208 10.62 -3.31 7.78
CA ARG A 208 10.17 -1.96 8.13
C ARG A 208 11.19 -1.23 8.99
N ALA A 209 11.56 -1.83 10.12
CA ALA A 209 12.47 -1.19 11.07
C ALA A 209 13.80 -0.83 10.39
N PHE A 210 14.35 -1.74 9.59
CA PHE A 210 15.54 -1.50 8.79
C PHE A 210 15.36 -0.33 7.81
N LEU A 211 14.27 -0.30 7.05
CA LEU A 211 13.99 0.77 6.08
C LEU A 211 13.84 2.13 6.77
N LEU A 212 13.09 2.21 7.87
CA LEU A 212 12.94 3.45 8.62
C LEU A 212 14.27 3.96 9.18
N ASP A 213 15.10 3.08 9.74
CA ASP A 213 16.42 3.45 10.26
C ASP A 213 17.31 3.97 9.13
N TYR A 214 17.34 3.26 8.00
CA TYR A 214 18.08 3.68 6.81
C TYR A 214 17.61 5.04 6.28
N PHE A 215 16.30 5.27 6.15
CA PHE A 215 15.80 6.57 5.70
C PHE A 215 16.12 7.68 6.69
N ARG A 216 15.98 7.45 8.00
CA ARG A 216 16.30 8.50 8.98
C ARG A 216 17.74 8.99 8.87
N GLU A 217 18.69 8.09 8.62
CA GLU A 217 20.11 8.44 8.44
C GLU A 217 20.34 9.36 7.22
N LEU A 218 19.51 9.25 6.18
CA LEU A 218 19.64 10.04 4.95
C LEU A 218 18.97 11.42 5.03
N ILE A 219 18.03 11.64 5.96
CA ILE A 219 17.25 12.90 6.05
C ILE A 219 18.14 14.16 6.10
N PRO A 220 19.18 14.25 6.97
CA PRO A 220 20.00 15.45 7.06
C PRO A 220 20.67 15.80 5.72
N ALA A 221 21.23 14.79 5.04
CA ALA A 221 21.87 14.96 3.74
C ALA A 221 20.87 15.38 2.67
N ARG A 222 19.66 14.79 2.64
CA ARG A 222 18.60 15.11 1.68
C ARG A 222 18.01 16.51 1.88
N ARG A 223 17.95 17.00 3.12
CA ARG A 223 17.53 18.37 3.43
C ARG A 223 18.57 19.42 3.01
N ALA A 224 19.87 19.12 3.19
CA ALA A 224 20.95 20.04 2.87
C ALA A 224 21.33 20.05 1.38
N GLY A 225 21.14 18.93 0.68
CA GLY A 225 21.52 18.77 -0.72
C GLY A 225 20.53 19.38 -1.72
N ASP A 226 20.85 19.29 -2.99
CA ASP A 226 20.07 19.76 -4.15
C ASP A 226 19.40 18.61 -4.93
N GLY A 227 19.33 17.42 -4.32
CA GLY A 227 18.67 16.25 -4.90
C GLY A 227 17.22 16.54 -5.35
N ASN A 228 16.85 15.92 -6.47
CA ASN A 228 15.54 16.08 -7.10
C ASN A 228 14.66 14.83 -7.01
N ASP A 229 15.15 13.74 -6.40
CA ASP A 229 14.42 12.50 -6.09
C ASP A 229 13.26 12.72 -5.11
N MET A 230 12.34 11.75 -5.02
CA MET A 230 11.13 11.89 -4.17
C MET A 230 11.46 12.10 -2.70
N PHE A 231 12.49 11.44 -2.18
CA PHE A 231 12.95 11.64 -0.81
C PHE A 231 13.41 13.08 -0.60
N SER A 232 14.26 13.61 -1.48
CA SER A 232 14.65 15.02 -1.43
C SER A 232 13.45 15.98 -1.50
N GLN A 233 12.44 15.68 -2.33
CA GLN A 233 11.20 16.47 -2.38
C GLN A 233 10.44 16.45 -1.05
N PHE A 234 10.26 15.28 -0.43
CA PHE A 234 9.57 15.16 0.86
C PHE A 234 10.33 15.82 2.01
N CYS A 235 11.66 15.71 2.04
CA CYS A 235 12.52 16.38 3.02
C CYS A 235 12.40 17.92 2.97
N LYS A 236 12.12 18.47 1.79
CA LYS A 236 12.01 19.92 1.54
C LYS A 236 10.56 20.42 1.48
N ALA A 237 9.58 19.52 1.51
CA ALA A 237 8.17 19.86 1.43
C ALA A 237 7.71 20.63 2.68
N LYS A 238 6.88 21.65 2.46
CA LYS A 238 6.28 22.46 3.52
C LYS A 238 4.76 22.37 3.48
N SER A 239 4.14 22.37 4.66
CA SER A 239 2.71 22.60 4.85
C SER A 239 2.33 24.03 4.48
N GLU A 240 1.02 24.31 4.47
CA GLU A 240 0.49 25.66 4.23
C GLU A 240 0.94 26.65 5.30
N ASP A 241 1.11 26.19 6.53
CA ASP A 241 1.63 26.98 7.65
C ASP A 241 3.16 27.13 7.59
N GLY A 242 3.79 26.63 6.52
CA GLY A 242 5.23 26.70 6.29
C GLY A 242 6.06 25.67 7.08
N ALA A 243 5.42 24.77 7.81
CA ALA A 243 6.08 23.73 8.59
C ALA A 243 6.56 22.57 7.70
N PHE A 244 7.74 22.02 7.97
CA PHE A 244 8.22 20.81 7.30
C PHE A 244 7.53 19.58 7.87
N PHE A 245 7.50 18.49 7.10
CA PHE A 245 7.27 17.18 7.70
C PHE A 245 8.35 16.88 8.74
N THR A 246 7.92 16.31 9.87
CA THR A 246 8.84 15.72 10.84
C THR A 246 9.56 14.52 10.22
N ASP A 247 10.72 14.17 10.79
CA ASP A 247 11.52 13.06 10.27
C ASP A 247 10.73 11.74 10.27
N ASN A 248 9.89 11.52 11.28
CA ASN A 248 9.00 10.36 11.34
C ASN A 248 7.96 10.34 10.22
N GLU A 249 7.37 11.49 9.88
CA GLU A 249 6.40 11.57 8.79
C GLU A 249 7.07 11.36 7.43
N ILE A 250 8.30 11.86 7.25
CA ILE A 250 9.08 11.61 6.03
C ILE A 250 9.32 10.11 5.86
N VAL A 251 9.84 9.42 6.89
CA VAL A 251 10.14 7.99 6.76
C VAL A 251 8.88 7.13 6.66
N ASP A 252 7.80 7.48 7.37
CA ASP A 252 6.53 6.76 7.28
C ASP A 252 5.93 6.88 5.88
N HIS A 253 6.03 8.05 5.23
CA HIS A 253 5.54 8.28 3.87
C HIS A 253 6.42 7.71 2.77
N LEU A 254 7.74 7.65 2.96
CA LEU A 254 8.64 7.01 1.99
C LEU A 254 8.52 5.49 1.99
N ASN A 255 8.25 4.92 3.16
CA ASN A 255 8.10 3.49 3.31
C ASN A 255 6.73 2.97 2.85
N PHE A 256 5.73 3.86 2.69
CA PHE A 256 4.37 3.52 2.29
C PHE A 256 4.17 3.61 0.78
#